data_AF-A0A7W9Z451-F1
#
_entry.id   AF-A0A7W9Z451-F1
#
_cell.length_a   1.000
_cell.length_b   1.000
_cell.length_c   1.000
_cell.angle_alpha   90.00
_cell.angle_beta   90.00
_cell.angle_gamma   90.00
#
_symmetry.space_group_name_H-M   'P 1'
#
loop_
_entity.id
_entity.type
_entity.pdbx_description
1 polymer ?
#
loop_
_entity_poly.entity_id
_entity_poly.type
_entity_poly.pdbx_seq_one_letter_code
_entity_poly.pdbx_strand_id
1 'polypeptide(L)'
;MFTIVMAVAMLGLGFSAFASQDTPKSPQGIANLSGLHDFDFLVGNWQVHHRKLKGRLTHSHAWDEFEGTLSMRKLMDGYANVDDNVFNTPEGAYRGVGLRSYDPKTAQWAIWWLDGRSPFGDLDPPVKGHFVNGVGTFYADDTLKGKPVRVRFVWSNITSTTARWEQAYSADGGKTWEINWTMDFRRAP
;
A
#
# COMPACT_ATOMS: atom_id res chain seq x y z
N MET A 1 49.98 -41.32 -6.29
CA MET A 1 48.56 -41.50 -5.92
C MET A 1 47.93 -40.11 -5.89
N PHE A 2 47.22 -39.70 -6.94
CA PHE A 2 46.08 -38.75 -6.97
C PHE A 2 45.66 -38.52 -8.43
N THR A 3 44.75 -39.39 -8.86
CA THR A 3 43.50 -39.20 -9.62
C THR A 3 43.25 -37.89 -10.40
N ILE A 4 42.97 -38.07 -11.69
CA ILE A 4 42.20 -37.18 -12.59
C ILE A 4 40.70 -37.26 -12.25
N VAL A 5 39.96 -36.15 -12.18
CA VAL A 5 38.59 -36.03 -12.78
C VAL A 5 38.29 -34.57 -13.19
N MET A 6 37.92 -34.42 -14.47
CA MET A 6 36.96 -33.51 -15.15
C MET A 6 35.91 -32.78 -14.27
N ALA A 7 35.19 -31.70 -14.64
CA ALA A 7 34.70 -31.23 -15.93
C ALA A 7 34.00 -29.86 -15.77
N VAL A 8 33.95 -29.10 -16.89
CA VAL A 8 32.86 -28.26 -17.41
C VAL A 8 32.16 -27.28 -16.44
N ALA A 9 32.52 -26.00 -16.56
CA ALA A 9 31.70 -24.90 -16.09
C ALA A 9 30.54 -24.66 -17.07
N MET A 10 29.31 -25.02 -16.67
CA MET A 10 28.10 -24.58 -17.37
C MET A 10 27.81 -23.13 -17.00
N LEU A 11 27.89 -22.23 -17.99
CA LEU A 11 27.31 -20.90 -17.94
C LEU A 11 25.79 -21.05 -17.86
N GLY A 12 25.24 -20.89 -16.65
CA GLY A 12 23.80 -20.75 -16.45
C GLY A 12 23.33 -19.43 -17.07
N LEU A 13 22.72 -19.52 -18.25
CA LEU A 13 21.96 -18.42 -18.85
C LEU A 13 20.84 -18.04 -17.89
N GLY A 14 20.96 -16.87 -17.25
CA GLY A 14 19.89 -16.27 -16.48
C GLY A 14 18.72 -15.95 -17.40
N PHE A 15 17.62 -16.68 -17.27
CA PHE A 15 16.36 -16.30 -17.90
C PHE A 15 15.86 -15.01 -17.23
N SER A 16 16.02 -13.88 -17.93
CA SER A 16 15.26 -12.68 -17.63
C SER A 16 13.81 -12.95 -18.02
N ALA A 17 12.97 -13.31 -17.04
CA ALA A 17 11.54 -13.43 -17.27
C ALA A 17 10.96 -12.01 -17.40
N PHE A 18 10.84 -11.51 -18.63
CA PHE A 18 9.86 -10.47 -18.92
C PHE A 18 8.48 -11.11 -18.77
N ALA A 19 7.67 -10.60 -17.84
CA ALA A 19 6.28 -11.00 -17.74
C ALA A 19 5.60 -10.74 -19.09
N SER A 20 5.14 -11.80 -19.76
CA SER A 20 4.35 -11.66 -20.98
C SER A 20 3.09 -10.84 -20.68
N GLN A 21 2.79 -9.86 -21.52
CA GLN A 21 1.52 -9.11 -21.47
C GLN A 21 0.33 -9.93 -21.98
N ASP A 22 0.54 -11.19 -22.36
CA ASP A 22 -0.53 -12.09 -22.76
C ASP A 22 -1.34 -12.55 -21.55
N THR A 23 -2.39 -11.81 -21.25
CA THR A 23 -3.37 -12.21 -20.23
C THR A 23 -4.38 -13.18 -20.86
N PRO A 24 -4.55 -14.41 -20.33
CA PRO A 24 -5.63 -15.29 -20.77
C PRO A 24 -6.99 -14.61 -20.56
N LYS A 25 -7.87 -14.63 -21.57
CA LYS A 25 -9.27 -14.19 -21.43
C LYS A 25 -9.97 -15.06 -20.38
N SER A 26 -10.08 -14.56 -19.15
CA SER A 26 -10.92 -15.16 -18.12
C SER A 26 -12.40 -15.03 -18.51
N PRO A 27 -13.27 -15.96 -18.08
CA PRO A 27 -14.72 -15.83 -18.26
C PRO A 27 -15.21 -14.48 -17.71
N GLN A 28 -15.93 -13.74 -18.54
CA GLN A 28 -16.50 -12.44 -18.20
C GLN A 28 -17.66 -12.64 -17.21
N GLY A 29 -17.32 -12.69 -15.92
CA GLY A 29 -18.28 -12.31 -14.89
C GLY A 29 -18.72 -10.86 -15.12
N ILE A 30 -19.97 -10.53 -14.80
CA ILE A 30 -20.48 -9.16 -14.93
C ILE A 30 -19.59 -8.26 -14.08
N ALA A 31 -18.94 -7.28 -14.71
CA ALA A 31 -18.11 -6.32 -14.03
C ALA A 31 -18.94 -5.55 -12.99
N ASN A 32 -18.52 -5.58 -11.73
CA ASN A 32 -19.14 -4.78 -10.68
C ASN A 32 -18.38 -3.46 -10.52
N LEU A 33 -19.01 -2.35 -10.91
CA LEU A 33 -18.42 -1.01 -10.87
C LEU A 33 -18.91 -0.16 -9.70
N SER A 34 -19.68 -0.72 -8.77
CA SER A 34 -20.30 0.06 -7.68
C SER A 34 -19.28 0.77 -6.78
N GLY A 35 -18.07 0.21 -6.64
CA GLY A 35 -16.98 0.79 -5.83
C GLY A 35 -15.95 1.61 -6.64
N LEU A 36 -16.16 1.80 -7.95
CA LEU A 36 -15.19 2.46 -8.84
C LEU A 36 -14.90 3.92 -8.44
N HIS A 37 -15.82 4.55 -7.71
CA HIS A 37 -15.72 5.94 -7.27
C HIS A 37 -15.37 6.11 -5.78
N ASP A 38 -15.06 5.01 -5.09
CA ASP A 38 -14.85 5.00 -3.63
C ASP A 38 -13.74 5.96 -3.17
N PHE A 39 -12.72 6.19 -4.00
CA PHE A 39 -11.59 7.09 -3.70
C PHE A 39 -11.74 8.49 -4.31
N ASP A 40 -12.85 8.82 -4.96
CA ASP A 40 -13.02 10.12 -5.64
C ASP A 40 -12.94 11.30 -4.67
N PHE A 41 -13.31 11.08 -3.40
CA PHE A 41 -13.13 12.09 -2.35
C PHE A 41 -11.67 12.54 -2.22
N LEU A 42 -10.67 11.69 -2.51
CA LEU A 42 -9.27 12.00 -2.27
C LEU A 42 -8.63 12.85 -3.39
N VAL A 43 -9.28 12.99 -4.56
CA VAL A 43 -8.71 13.71 -5.72
C VAL A 43 -8.33 15.15 -5.36
N GLY A 44 -7.12 15.57 -5.70
CA GLY A 44 -6.60 16.92 -5.42
C GLY A 44 -5.56 16.95 -4.31
N ASN A 45 -5.36 18.14 -3.73
CA ASN A 45 -4.27 18.42 -2.78
C ASN A 45 -4.77 18.46 -1.33
N TRP A 46 -3.94 17.99 -0.42
CA TRP A 46 -4.23 17.86 1.00
C TRP A 46 -3.03 18.22 1.85
N GLN A 47 -3.30 18.84 3.00
CA GLN A 47 -2.42 18.84 4.15
C GLN A 47 -2.72 17.60 4.99
N VAL A 48 -1.67 17.01 5.57
CA VAL A 48 -1.79 15.78 6.35
C VAL A 48 -1.03 15.90 7.66
N HIS A 49 -1.74 15.69 8.76
CA HIS A 49 -1.12 15.52 10.06
C HIS A 49 -0.92 14.02 10.32
N HIS A 50 0.31 13.62 10.61
CA HIS A 50 0.68 12.23 10.84
C HIS A 50 0.99 11.97 12.30
N ARG A 51 0.60 10.80 12.79
CA ARG A 51 1.16 10.19 14.01
C ARG A 51 1.61 8.78 13.68
N LYS A 52 2.90 8.49 13.80
CA LYS A 52 3.49 7.19 13.46
C LYS A 52 4.25 6.61 14.65
N LEU A 53 4.01 5.34 14.96
CA LEU A 53 4.63 4.68 16.11
C LEU A 53 6.11 4.38 15.81
N LYS A 54 6.99 4.68 16.77
CA LYS A 54 8.45 4.50 16.63
C LYS A 54 8.85 3.02 16.51
N GLY A 55 8.14 2.14 17.20
CA GLY A 55 8.36 0.70 17.14
C GLY A 55 7.05 -0.05 16.98
N ARG A 56 6.90 -0.82 15.89
CA ARG A 56 5.71 -1.64 15.63
C ARG A 56 5.90 -3.03 16.22
N LEU A 57 4.88 -3.53 16.90
CA LEU A 57 4.81 -4.84 17.53
C LEU A 57 5.95 -5.06 18.54
N THR A 58 6.34 -3.98 19.21
CA THR A 58 7.37 -3.97 20.27
C THR A 58 6.85 -3.42 21.59
N HIS A 59 5.53 -3.31 21.75
CA HIS A 59 4.88 -2.61 22.88
C HIS A 59 5.36 -1.16 23.03
N SER A 60 5.62 -0.48 21.91
CA SER A 60 6.01 0.93 21.95
C SER A 60 4.80 1.80 22.26
N HIS A 61 5.02 2.87 23.03
CA HIS A 61 4.04 3.93 23.24
C HIS A 61 4.55 5.29 22.76
N ALA A 62 5.72 5.32 22.11
CA ALA A 62 6.34 6.54 21.62
C ALA A 62 5.95 6.78 20.16
N TRP A 63 5.43 7.98 19.88
CA TRP A 63 4.95 8.40 18.57
C TRP A 63 5.84 9.52 18.03
N ASP A 64 6.12 9.49 16.73
CA ASP A 64 6.52 10.67 15.98
C ASP A 64 5.27 11.32 15.41
N GLU A 65 5.21 12.65 15.57
CA GLU A 65 4.15 13.48 15.01
C GLU A 65 4.79 14.49 14.07
N PHE A 66 4.21 14.62 12.87
CA PHE A 66 4.77 15.47 11.83
C PHE A 66 3.73 15.82 10.76
N GLU A 67 4.01 16.88 10.02
CA GLU A 67 3.16 17.35 8.93
C GLU A 67 3.62 16.80 7.58
N GLY A 68 2.70 16.80 6.63
CA GLY A 68 2.93 16.33 5.28
C GLY A 68 1.92 16.89 4.30
N THR A 69 2.08 16.51 3.05
CA THR A 69 1.11 16.81 1.99
C THR A 69 0.83 15.58 1.17
N LEU A 70 -0.38 15.50 0.62
CA LEU A 70 -0.78 14.47 -0.33
C LEU A 70 -1.41 15.13 -1.55
N SER A 71 -0.98 14.75 -2.75
CA SER A 71 -1.63 15.10 -4.01
C SER A 71 -2.10 13.84 -4.73
N MET A 72 -3.40 13.67 -4.93
CA MET A 72 -3.99 12.52 -5.61
C MET A 72 -4.53 12.87 -6.98
N ARG A 73 -4.29 12.00 -7.97
CA ARG A 73 -4.92 12.07 -9.29
C ARG A 73 -5.41 10.70 -9.76
N LYS A 74 -6.46 10.72 -10.58
CA LYS A 74 -6.98 9.52 -11.25
C LYS A 74 -6.04 9.07 -12.38
N LEU A 75 -6.11 7.78 -12.68
CA LEU A 75 -5.40 7.08 -13.74
C LEU A 75 -6.37 6.12 -14.43
N MET A 76 -6.00 5.63 -15.62
CA MET A 76 -6.71 4.54 -16.30
C MET A 76 -8.23 4.77 -16.38
N ASP A 77 -8.64 5.99 -16.74
CA ASP A 77 -10.06 6.38 -16.83
C ASP A 77 -10.87 6.10 -15.53
N GLY A 78 -10.22 6.29 -14.38
CA GLY A 78 -10.84 6.10 -13.05
C GLY A 78 -10.66 4.71 -12.45
N TYR A 79 -10.21 3.71 -13.22
CA TYR A 79 -9.92 2.36 -12.70
C TYR A 79 -8.67 2.31 -11.81
N ALA A 80 -7.87 3.37 -11.82
CA ALA A 80 -6.73 3.50 -10.93
C ALA A 80 -6.62 4.94 -10.42
N ASN A 81 -5.84 5.12 -9.36
CA ASN A 81 -5.39 6.43 -8.91
C ASN A 81 -4.01 6.32 -8.26
N VAL A 82 -3.34 7.46 -8.15
CA VAL A 82 -2.04 7.55 -7.51
C VAL A 82 -1.99 8.78 -6.62
N ASP A 83 -1.41 8.66 -5.44
CA ASP A 83 -1.03 9.80 -4.63
C ASP A 83 0.50 9.98 -4.52
N ASP A 84 0.92 11.24 -4.50
CA ASP A 84 2.28 11.68 -4.18
C ASP A 84 2.26 12.28 -2.77
N ASN A 85 2.97 11.64 -1.85
CA ASN A 85 3.04 12.03 -0.45
C ASN A 85 4.39 12.67 -0.14
N VAL A 86 4.37 13.74 0.64
CA VAL A 86 5.54 14.33 1.30
C VAL A 86 5.38 14.17 2.80
N PHE A 87 6.40 13.64 3.48
CA PHE A 87 6.42 13.47 4.92
C PHE A 87 7.56 14.31 5.49
N ASN A 88 7.25 15.32 6.31
CA ASN A 88 8.26 16.20 6.92
C ASN A 88 8.63 15.69 8.32
N THR A 89 9.23 14.50 8.40
CA THR A 89 9.56 13.90 9.69
C THR A 89 10.69 14.65 10.40
N PRO A 90 10.88 14.44 11.72
CA PRO A 90 11.99 15.04 12.47
C PRO A 90 13.38 14.70 11.92
N GLU A 91 13.52 13.59 11.19
CA GLU A 91 14.78 13.08 10.65
C GLU A 91 15.07 13.60 9.23
N GLY A 92 14.10 14.27 8.60
CA GLY A 92 14.22 14.81 7.26
C GLY A 92 13.02 14.46 6.38
N ALA A 93 12.77 15.31 5.39
CA ALA A 93 11.66 15.11 4.47
C ALA A 93 11.93 13.93 3.52
N TYR A 94 10.92 13.11 3.29
CA TYR A 94 10.94 12.08 2.25
C TYR A 94 9.60 11.98 1.53
N ARG A 95 9.58 11.23 0.43
CA ARG A 95 8.40 11.02 -0.40
C ARG A 95 8.00 9.56 -0.49
N GLY A 96 6.74 9.32 -0.80
CA GLY A 96 6.25 7.99 -1.13
C GLY A 96 4.96 8.06 -1.94
N VAL A 97 4.66 6.95 -2.60
CA VAL A 97 3.55 6.87 -3.54
C VAL A 97 2.62 5.73 -3.17
N GLY A 98 1.33 6.05 -3.03
CA GLY A 98 0.25 5.06 -2.95
C GLY A 98 -0.39 4.87 -4.32
N LEU A 99 -0.19 3.70 -4.93
CA LEU A 99 -0.83 3.31 -6.18
C LEU A 99 -2.07 2.46 -5.87
N ARG A 100 -3.20 2.77 -6.50
CA ARG A 100 -4.44 2.01 -6.33
C ARG A 100 -5.00 1.57 -7.66
N SER A 101 -5.55 0.37 -7.70
CA SER A 101 -6.29 -0.16 -8.86
C SER A 101 -7.54 -0.89 -8.40
N TYR A 102 -8.63 -0.69 -9.13
CA TYR A 102 -9.89 -1.38 -8.90
C TYR A 102 -9.98 -2.65 -9.75
N ASP A 103 -10.46 -3.73 -9.16
CA ASP A 103 -10.79 -4.98 -9.85
C ASP A 103 -12.32 -5.18 -9.91
N PRO A 104 -12.95 -4.97 -11.08
CA PRO A 104 -14.38 -5.17 -11.25
C PRO A 104 -14.85 -6.62 -11.07
N LYS A 105 -13.95 -7.61 -11.12
CA LYS A 105 -14.31 -9.02 -10.90
C LYS A 105 -14.59 -9.31 -9.43
N THR A 106 -13.83 -8.69 -8.54
CA THR A 106 -13.94 -8.87 -7.09
C THR A 106 -14.64 -7.69 -6.39
N ALA A 107 -14.87 -6.59 -7.10
CA ALA A 107 -15.37 -5.32 -6.56
C ALA A 107 -14.47 -4.77 -5.43
N GLN A 108 -13.16 -4.92 -5.59
CA GLN A 108 -12.17 -4.50 -4.60
C GLN A 108 -11.15 -3.53 -5.20
N TRP A 109 -10.62 -2.66 -4.36
CA TRP A 109 -9.38 -1.95 -4.63
C TRP A 109 -8.20 -2.72 -4.05
N ALA A 110 -7.10 -2.72 -4.79
CA ALA A 110 -5.77 -3.06 -4.33
C ALA A 110 -4.95 -1.78 -4.17
N ILE A 111 -4.14 -1.69 -3.11
CA ILE A 111 -3.30 -0.53 -2.79
C ILE A 111 -1.85 -0.99 -2.57
N TRP A 112 -0.93 -0.48 -3.38
CA TRP A 112 0.51 -0.69 -3.25
C TRP A 112 1.21 0.56 -2.71
N TRP A 113 2.33 0.35 -2.03
CA TRP A 113 3.17 1.42 -1.49
C TRP A 113 4.57 1.38 -2.11
N LEU A 114 5.03 2.53 -2.61
CA LEU A 114 6.42 2.75 -3.02
C LEU A 114 7.07 3.75 -2.06
N ASP A 115 8.12 3.31 -1.38
CA ASP A 115 8.91 4.17 -0.49
C ASP A 115 10.05 4.84 -1.26
N GLY A 116 10.00 6.18 -1.38
CA GLY A 116 11.03 6.94 -2.09
C GLY A 116 12.42 6.87 -1.46
N ARG A 117 12.55 6.38 -0.23
CA ARG A 117 13.85 6.12 0.42
C ARG A 117 14.51 4.83 -0.07
N SER A 118 13.74 3.94 -0.72
CA SER A 118 14.22 2.66 -1.25
C SER A 118 13.59 2.39 -2.62
N PRO A 119 13.95 3.16 -3.67
CA PRO A 119 13.29 3.10 -4.98
C PRO A 119 13.48 1.77 -5.74
N PHE A 120 14.48 0.97 -5.34
CA PHE A 120 14.72 -0.38 -5.87
C PHE A 120 14.21 -1.48 -4.94
N GLY A 121 13.56 -1.11 -3.82
CA GLY A 121 12.92 -2.07 -2.93
C GLY A 121 11.69 -2.69 -3.60
N ASP A 122 11.36 -3.90 -3.18
CA ASP A 122 10.13 -4.56 -3.60
C ASP A 122 8.92 -3.72 -3.14
N LEU A 123 7.85 -3.74 -3.95
CA LEU A 123 6.56 -3.23 -3.49
C LEU A 123 5.96 -4.22 -2.51
N ASP A 124 5.49 -3.74 -1.37
CA ASP A 124 4.78 -4.55 -0.39
C ASP A 124 3.55 -5.24 -1.05
N PRO A 125 3.14 -6.44 -0.58
CA PRO A 125 1.89 -7.06 -1.00
C PRO A 125 0.72 -6.06 -0.87
N PRO A 126 -0.15 -5.94 -1.89
CA PRO A 126 -1.18 -4.92 -1.85
C PRO A 126 -2.20 -5.24 -0.77
N VAL A 127 -2.58 -4.23 0.00
CA VAL A 127 -3.80 -4.33 0.80
C VAL A 127 -5.01 -4.30 -0.13
N LYS A 128 -5.94 -5.22 0.09
CA LYS A 128 -7.14 -5.38 -0.73
C LYS A 128 -8.41 -5.23 0.10
N GLY A 129 -9.42 -4.59 -0.47
CA GLY A 129 -10.63 -4.26 0.27
C GLY A 129 -11.59 -3.39 -0.52
N HIS A 130 -12.60 -2.89 0.17
CA HIS A 130 -13.67 -2.08 -0.43
C HIS A 130 -14.26 -1.17 0.65
N PHE A 131 -15.15 -0.27 0.22
CA PHE A 131 -15.90 0.59 1.13
C PHE A 131 -17.26 -0.02 1.45
N VAL A 132 -17.65 0.10 2.72
CA VAL A 132 -19.00 -0.20 3.20
C VAL A 132 -19.44 0.97 4.06
N ASN A 133 -20.57 1.58 3.72
CA ASN A 133 -21.15 2.70 4.49
C ASN A 133 -20.16 3.85 4.78
N GLY A 134 -19.35 4.22 3.76
CA GLY A 134 -18.37 5.31 3.86
C GLY A 134 -17.07 4.95 4.60
N VAL A 135 -16.89 3.69 5.01
CA VAL A 135 -15.66 3.20 5.64
C VAL A 135 -14.95 2.22 4.71
N GLY A 136 -13.74 2.55 4.30
CA GLY A 136 -12.89 1.69 3.48
C GLY A 136 -12.03 0.81 4.37
N THR A 137 -12.10 -0.52 4.24
CA THR A 137 -11.27 -1.44 5.03
C THR A 137 -10.51 -2.39 4.12
N PHE A 138 -9.19 -2.44 4.29
CA PHE A 138 -8.27 -3.17 3.41
C PHE A 138 -7.32 -4.04 4.21
N TYR A 139 -6.97 -5.22 3.68
CA TYR A 139 -6.11 -6.19 4.34
C TYR A 139 -5.03 -6.76 3.43
N ALA A 140 -3.87 -7.05 4.00
CA ALA A 140 -2.83 -7.89 3.39
C ALA A 140 -2.22 -8.81 4.44
N ASP A 141 -1.64 -9.92 3.99
CA ASP A 141 -0.66 -10.69 4.74
C ASP A 141 0.73 -10.30 4.22
N ASP A 142 1.64 -10.01 5.13
CA ASP A 142 2.98 -9.47 4.83
C ASP A 142 4.00 -9.97 5.87
N THR A 143 5.23 -9.45 5.82
CA THR A 143 6.28 -9.74 6.81
C THR A 143 6.86 -8.47 7.41
N LEU A 144 7.02 -8.46 8.74
CA LEU A 144 7.77 -7.43 9.46
C LEU A 144 9.01 -8.07 10.07
N LYS A 145 10.21 -7.65 9.62
CA LYS A 145 11.50 -8.21 10.08
C LYS A 145 11.54 -9.74 9.96
N GLY A 146 11.04 -10.27 8.84
CA GLY A 146 10.98 -11.71 8.54
C GLY A 146 9.90 -12.49 9.28
N LYS A 147 9.05 -11.85 10.10
CA LYS A 147 7.93 -12.51 10.77
C LYS A 147 6.61 -12.19 10.07
N PRO A 148 5.71 -13.17 9.86
CA PRO A 148 4.39 -12.91 9.32
C PRO A 148 3.63 -11.87 10.15
N VAL A 149 2.97 -10.93 9.47
CA VAL A 149 2.12 -9.92 10.05
C VAL A 149 0.90 -9.72 9.17
N ARG A 150 -0.25 -9.48 9.78
CA ARG A 150 -1.44 -9.03 9.06
C ARG A 150 -1.53 -7.51 9.11
N VAL A 151 -1.73 -6.90 7.96
CA VAL A 151 -1.84 -5.44 7.79
C VAL A 151 -3.30 -5.08 7.57
N ARG A 152 -3.75 -3.99 8.19
CA ARG A 152 -5.07 -3.39 7.94
C ARG A 152 -4.96 -1.91 7.70
N PHE A 153 -5.56 -1.42 6.62
CA PHE A 153 -5.84 0.00 6.43
C PHE A 153 -7.32 0.27 6.65
N VAL A 154 -7.63 1.40 7.30
CA VAL A 154 -8.99 1.91 7.46
C VAL A 154 -9.04 3.36 6.97
N TRP A 155 -9.95 3.65 6.06
CA TRP A 155 -10.36 5.00 5.68
C TRP A 155 -11.70 5.31 6.33
N SER A 156 -11.80 6.44 7.03
CA SER A 156 -13.00 6.82 7.79
C SER A 156 -13.10 8.34 7.93
N ASN A 157 -14.18 8.83 8.54
CA ASN A 157 -14.43 10.25 8.80
C ASN A 157 -14.29 11.13 7.54
N ILE A 158 -14.77 10.59 6.42
CA ILE A 158 -14.64 11.21 5.10
C ILE A 158 -15.73 12.27 4.93
N THR A 159 -15.32 13.48 4.57
CA THR A 159 -16.17 14.59 4.17
C THR A 159 -15.61 15.20 2.87
N SER A 160 -16.21 16.28 2.38
CA SER A 160 -15.66 17.03 1.25
C SER A 160 -14.30 17.68 1.54
N THR A 161 -13.97 17.89 2.83
CA THR A 161 -12.80 18.67 3.25
C THR A 161 -11.86 17.94 4.23
N THR A 162 -12.27 16.79 4.74
CA THR A 162 -11.51 15.99 5.71
C THR A 162 -11.58 14.51 5.41
N ALA A 163 -10.58 13.75 5.85
CA ALA A 163 -10.63 12.30 5.91
C ALA A 163 -9.67 11.82 7.00
N ARG A 164 -9.80 10.55 7.40
CA ARG A 164 -8.84 9.88 8.28
C ARG A 164 -8.43 8.56 7.67
N TRP A 165 -7.13 8.28 7.72
CA TRP A 165 -6.56 6.98 7.40
C TRP A 165 -5.81 6.41 8.60
N GLU A 166 -5.91 5.11 8.81
CA GLU A 166 -5.21 4.39 9.86
C GLU A 166 -4.59 3.11 9.31
N GLN A 167 -3.38 2.80 9.75
CA GLN A 167 -2.74 1.51 9.59
C GLN A 167 -2.62 0.82 10.94
N ALA A 168 -2.98 -0.46 10.95
CA ALA A 168 -2.76 -1.35 12.08
C ALA A 168 -2.08 -2.64 11.64
N TYR A 169 -1.25 -3.19 12.53
CA TYR A 169 -0.60 -4.48 12.39
C TYR A 169 -1.13 -5.47 13.41
N SER A 170 -1.11 -6.74 13.04
CA SER A 170 -1.53 -7.85 13.89
C SER A 170 -0.52 -8.98 13.79
N ALA A 171 -0.01 -9.44 14.93
CA ALA A 171 0.89 -10.59 15.03
C ALA A 171 0.16 -11.94 15.23
N ASP A 172 -1.15 -11.93 15.45
CA ASP A 172 -1.94 -13.12 15.84
C ASP A 172 -3.03 -13.51 14.82
N GLY A 173 -2.82 -13.14 13.55
CA GLY A 173 -3.74 -13.44 12.44
C GLY A 173 -4.98 -12.54 12.35
N GLY A 174 -5.04 -11.47 13.14
CA GLY A 174 -6.08 -10.44 13.09
C GLY A 174 -7.01 -10.46 14.31
N LYS A 175 -6.64 -11.15 15.39
CA LYS A 175 -7.42 -11.20 16.63
C LYS A 175 -7.21 -9.91 17.43
N THR A 176 -6.00 -9.40 17.46
CA THR A 176 -5.66 -8.11 18.06
C THR A 176 -4.94 -7.21 17.05
N TRP A 177 -5.11 -5.90 17.20
CA TRP A 177 -4.60 -4.91 16.25
C TRP A 177 -3.89 -3.76 16.98
N GLU A 178 -2.65 -3.49 16.59
CA GLU A 178 -1.89 -2.32 17.03
C GLU A 178 -1.93 -1.26 15.92
N ILE A 179 -2.72 -0.20 16.15
CA ILE A 179 -2.66 1.00 15.32
C ILE A 179 -1.25 1.57 15.47
N ASN A 180 -0.54 1.71 14.35
CA ASN A 180 0.85 2.14 14.33
C ASN A 180 1.10 3.32 13.39
N TRP A 181 0.08 3.76 12.67
CA TRP A 181 0.12 5.00 11.91
C TRP A 181 -1.29 5.55 11.71
N THR A 182 -1.46 6.84 11.89
CA THR A 182 -2.68 7.57 11.58
C THR A 182 -2.35 8.81 10.76
N MET A 183 -3.23 9.15 9.83
CA MET A 183 -3.16 10.33 8.97
C MET A 183 -4.50 11.05 9.03
N ASP A 184 -4.49 12.32 9.42
CA ASP A 184 -5.65 13.19 9.39
C ASP A 184 -5.48 14.20 8.25
N PHE A 185 -6.41 14.14 7.29
CA PHE A 185 -6.34 14.92 6.06
C PHE A 185 -7.22 16.16 6.17
N ARG A 186 -6.72 17.28 5.66
CA ARG A 186 -7.47 18.51 5.42
C ARG A 186 -7.19 19.02 4.02
N ARG A 187 -8.23 19.43 3.29
CA ARG A 187 -8.03 20.02 1.94
C ARG A 187 -7.02 21.15 2.01
N ALA A 188 -6.11 21.17 1.04
CA ALA A 188 -5.31 22.37 0.82
C ALA A 188 -6.23 23.51 0.34
N PRO A 189 -5.95 24.76 0.74
CA PRO A 189 -6.68 25.94 0.27
C PRO A 189 -6.67 26.10 -1.26
#